data_AF-A0A7W2INF1-F1
#
_entry.id   AF-A0A7W2INF1-F1
#
_cell.length_a   1.000
_cell.length_b   1.000
_cell.length_c   1.000
_cell.angle_alpha   90.00
_cell.angle_beta   90.00
_cell.angle_gamma   90.00
#
_symmetry.space_group_name_H-M   'P 1'
#
loop_
_entity.id
_entity.type
_entity.pdbx_description
1 polymer ?
#
loop_
_entity_poly.entity_id
_entity_poly.type
_entity_poly.pdbx_seq_one_letter_code
_entity_poly.pdbx_strand_id
1 'polypeptide(L)'
;MSTVDRTELFGDSLLIQFGASGVTRSASIVTLDHGVSFAVAGLALTAETPSRQHATVIETFSSESQARGALETLVTRMEHHIRSRYLWRLAGTITKWIGIPASIVVAMSTLNLALTRGTPMAPSAPQALMAAPAIAQASEPSPRQPAPRRPLQDELARAMADGAKSGKFSVTLSKAPGGTLYVFSDPLCPHCQRFENELAELGKTFTVHVFPVSAIGGDASKSRNSHALCASGADRLALWTTIVASRDVAGADCTLGRAAADANDTIFAAMRFSGTPTIISGTGVIFPDNIPNNAASVSQWMRETSSSTSP
;
A
#
# COMPACT_ATOMS: atom_id res chain seq x y z
N MET A 1 -20.83 -6.26 -25.19
CA MET A 1 -19.61 -5.58 -25.67
C MET A 1 -19.39 -4.35 -24.81
N SER A 2 -18.16 -4.13 -24.33
CA SER A 2 -17.79 -2.95 -23.53
C SER A 2 -18.17 -1.65 -24.27
N THR A 3 -18.66 -0.65 -23.54
CA THR A 3 -18.99 0.68 -24.08
C THR A 3 -17.87 1.70 -23.89
N VAL A 4 -16.70 1.26 -23.44
CA VAL A 4 -15.57 2.12 -23.08
C VAL A 4 -14.30 1.65 -23.79
N ASP A 5 -13.49 2.61 -24.21
CA ASP A 5 -12.16 2.37 -24.78
C ASP A 5 -11.15 2.08 -23.67
N ARG A 6 -10.47 0.95 -23.76
CA ARG A 6 -9.53 0.45 -22.76
C ARG A 6 -8.19 0.14 -23.41
N THR A 7 -7.12 0.57 -22.75
CA THR A 7 -5.74 0.24 -23.11
C THR A 7 -5.04 -0.18 -21.83
N GLU A 8 -4.69 -1.45 -21.71
CA GLU A 8 -4.07 -2.01 -20.50
C GLU A 8 -2.79 -2.78 -20.87
N LEU A 9 -1.73 -2.54 -20.11
CA LEU A 9 -0.46 -3.25 -20.28
C LEU A 9 -0.39 -4.43 -19.31
N PHE A 10 -0.19 -5.63 -19.84
CA PHE A 10 -0.05 -6.88 -19.10
C PHE A 10 1.32 -7.49 -19.36
N GLY A 11 2.29 -7.24 -18.48
CA GLY A 11 3.66 -7.72 -18.66
C GLY A 11 4.28 -7.11 -19.92
N ASP A 12 4.48 -7.95 -20.94
CA ASP A 12 4.99 -7.58 -22.26
C ASP A 12 3.89 -7.55 -23.34
N SER A 13 2.62 -7.66 -22.97
CA SER A 13 1.47 -7.58 -23.87
C SER A 13 0.66 -6.31 -23.63
N LEU A 14 0.13 -5.72 -24.69
CA LEU A 14 -0.76 -4.57 -24.67
C LEU A 14 -2.16 -5.01 -25.12
N LEU A 15 -3.14 -4.93 -24.24
CA LEU A 15 -4.55 -5.09 -24.57
C LEU A 15 -5.11 -3.76 -25.03
N ILE A 16 -5.64 -3.72 -26.25
CA ILE A 16 -6.28 -2.55 -26.84
C ILE A 16 -7.72 -2.93 -27.17
N GLN A 17 -8.68 -2.19 -26.63
CA GLN A 17 -10.09 -2.39 -26.87
C GLN A 17 -10.76 -1.04 -27.15
N PHE A 18 -11.50 -0.96 -28.25
CA PHE A 18 -12.21 0.26 -28.65
C PHE A 18 -13.72 0.06 -28.56
N GLY A 19 -14.25 0.01 -27.33
CA GLY A 19 -15.67 -0.23 -27.09
C GLY A 19 -16.59 0.97 -27.38
N ALA A 20 -16.06 2.19 -27.28
CA ALA A 20 -16.77 3.45 -27.50
C ALA A 20 -16.52 4.03 -28.90
N SER A 21 -15.25 4.08 -29.31
CA SER A 21 -14.82 4.74 -30.55
C SER A 21 -14.67 3.80 -31.76
N GLY A 22 -14.56 2.49 -31.53
CA GLY A 22 -14.39 1.49 -32.58
C GLY A 22 -15.71 1.13 -33.27
N VAL A 23 -15.67 0.96 -34.59
CA VAL A 23 -16.83 0.50 -35.38
C VAL A 23 -17.04 -1.00 -35.19
N THR A 24 -15.96 -1.79 -35.23
CA THR A 24 -16.04 -3.25 -35.01
C THR A 24 -16.05 -3.61 -33.52
N ARG A 25 -15.67 -2.66 -32.66
CA ARG A 25 -15.60 -2.83 -31.19
C ARG A 25 -14.80 -4.05 -30.77
N SER A 26 -13.68 -4.22 -31.44
CA SER A 26 -12.77 -5.33 -31.29
C SER A 26 -11.85 -5.15 -30.08
N ALA A 27 -11.29 -6.27 -29.63
CA ALA A 27 -10.25 -6.31 -28.61
C ALA A 27 -9.04 -7.05 -29.20
N SER A 28 -7.88 -6.40 -29.17
CA SER A 28 -6.64 -6.88 -29.74
C SER A 28 -5.56 -6.94 -28.67
N ILE A 29 -4.82 -8.04 -28.64
CA ILE A 29 -3.65 -8.20 -27.78
C ILE A 29 -2.41 -8.10 -28.67
N VAL A 30 -1.52 -7.18 -28.34
CA VAL A 30 -0.29 -6.93 -29.10
C VAL A 30 0.91 -7.15 -28.18
N THR A 31 1.80 -8.08 -28.53
CA THR A 31 3.03 -8.33 -27.78
C THR A 31 4.09 -7.27 -28.14
N LEU A 32 4.82 -6.77 -27.15
CA LEU A 32 5.76 -5.64 -27.26
C LEU A 32 7.23 -6.09 -27.40
N ASP A 33 7.44 -7.37 -27.70
CA ASP A 33 8.71 -8.10 -27.61
C ASP A 33 9.85 -7.54 -28.49
N HIS A 34 9.55 -7.01 -29.68
CA HIS A 34 10.59 -6.52 -30.62
C HIS A 34 10.32 -5.10 -31.15
N GLY A 35 9.46 -4.35 -30.45
CA GLY A 35 8.95 -3.06 -30.94
C GLY A 35 7.71 -3.26 -31.81
N VAL A 36 6.73 -2.36 -31.63
CA VAL A 36 5.46 -2.38 -32.36
C VAL A 36 5.22 -0.99 -32.89
N SER A 37 4.93 -0.90 -34.18
CA SER A 37 4.56 0.36 -34.81
C SER A 37 3.04 0.41 -34.97
N PHE A 38 2.44 1.49 -34.49
CA PHE A 38 1.02 1.76 -34.69
C PHE A 38 0.88 2.83 -35.77
N ALA A 39 0.03 2.59 -36.76
CA ALA A 39 -0.20 3.52 -37.86
C ALA A 39 -1.69 3.60 -38.19
N VAL A 40 -2.09 4.69 -38.82
CA VAL A 40 -3.44 4.85 -39.38
C VAL A 40 -3.35 4.66 -40.89
N ALA A 41 -4.10 3.69 -41.41
CA ALA A 41 -4.26 3.43 -42.84
C ALA A 41 -5.72 3.71 -43.23
N GLY A 42 -6.00 4.94 -43.64
CA GLY A 42 -7.36 5.41 -43.94
C GLY A 42 -8.26 5.38 -42.70
N LEU A 43 -9.20 4.44 -42.66
CA LEU A 43 -10.13 4.26 -41.53
C LEU A 43 -9.65 3.25 -40.50
N ALA A 44 -8.55 2.53 -40.75
CA ALA A 44 -8.07 1.46 -39.89
C ALA A 44 -6.87 1.92 -39.05
N LEU A 45 -6.90 1.60 -37.76
CA LEU A 45 -5.70 1.59 -36.92
C LEU A 45 -5.05 0.22 -37.06
N THR A 46 -3.77 0.19 -37.41
CA THR A 46 -3.01 -1.04 -37.63
C THR A 46 -1.81 -1.12 -36.68
N ALA A 47 -1.45 -2.36 -36.31
CA ALA A 47 -0.21 -2.68 -35.62
C ALA A 47 0.70 -3.48 -36.57
N GLU A 48 1.94 -3.05 -36.68
CA GLU A 48 3.00 -3.75 -37.38
C GLU A 48 4.06 -4.20 -36.38
N THR A 49 4.37 -5.50 -36.40
CA THR A 49 5.43 -6.09 -35.59
C THR A 49 6.54 -6.58 -36.51
N PRO A 50 7.83 -6.42 -36.18
CA PRO A 50 8.94 -6.89 -37.02
C PRO A 50 8.88 -8.40 -37.33
N SER A 51 8.23 -9.17 -36.45
CA SER A 51 8.00 -10.60 -36.59
C SER A 51 6.91 -10.98 -37.59
N ARG A 52 6.03 -10.04 -37.98
CA ARG A 52 4.95 -10.27 -38.95
C ARG A 52 5.14 -9.40 -40.18
N GLN A 53 5.14 -10.04 -41.35
CA GLN A 53 5.27 -9.35 -42.65
C GLN A 53 4.05 -8.51 -43.05
N HIS A 54 2.96 -8.56 -42.29
CA HIS A 54 1.73 -7.82 -42.58
C HIS A 54 1.21 -7.06 -41.36
N ALA A 55 0.78 -5.82 -41.60
CA ALA A 55 0.10 -5.00 -40.62
C ALA A 55 -1.24 -5.64 -40.23
N THR A 56 -1.44 -5.86 -38.94
CA THR A 56 -2.69 -6.42 -38.41
C THR A 56 -3.64 -5.26 -38.11
N VAL A 57 -4.87 -5.32 -38.63
CA VAL A 57 -5.91 -4.33 -38.32
C VAL A 57 -6.35 -4.53 -36.86
N ILE A 58 -6.17 -3.47 -36.06
CA ILE A 58 -6.55 -3.45 -34.66
C ILE A 58 -8.02 -3.09 -34.53
N GLU A 59 -8.45 -2.03 -35.24
CA GLU A 59 -9.81 -1.51 -35.21
C GLU A 59 -10.05 -0.62 -36.45
N THR A 60 -11.31 -0.50 -36.85
CA THR A 60 -11.74 0.45 -37.89
C THR A 60 -12.64 1.53 -37.30
N PHE A 61 -12.55 2.74 -37.83
CA PHE A 61 -13.24 3.93 -37.34
C PHE A 61 -14.19 4.49 -38.39
N SER A 62 -15.17 5.27 -37.95
CA SER A 62 -16.17 5.86 -38.86
C SER A 62 -15.59 7.02 -39.69
N SER A 63 -14.47 7.59 -39.24
CA SER A 63 -13.72 8.63 -39.96
C SER A 63 -12.22 8.51 -39.72
N GLU A 64 -11.43 9.04 -40.65
CA GLU A 64 -9.96 9.11 -40.51
C GLU A 64 -9.55 10.00 -39.33
N SER A 65 -10.31 11.06 -39.04
CA SER A 65 -10.07 11.93 -37.87
C SER A 65 -10.22 11.17 -36.55
N GLN A 66 -11.18 10.25 -36.44
CA GLN A 66 -11.33 9.40 -35.26
C GLN A 66 -10.19 8.39 -35.13
N ALA A 67 -9.77 7.79 -36.25
CA ALA A 67 -8.62 6.87 -36.25
C ALA A 67 -7.32 7.58 -35.78
N ARG A 68 -7.09 8.82 -36.24
CA ARG A 68 -5.96 9.65 -35.79
C ARG A 68 -6.06 10.03 -34.31
N GLY A 69 -7.23 10.47 -33.85
CA GLY A 69 -7.44 10.79 -32.43
C GLY A 69 -7.29 9.57 -31.51
N ALA A 70 -7.69 8.39 -31.97
CA ALA A 70 -7.47 7.13 -31.27
C ALA A 70 -5.97 6.79 -31.16
N LEU A 71 -5.19 7.00 -32.23
CA LEU A 71 -3.74 6.82 -32.22
C LEU A 71 -3.06 7.79 -31.23
N GLU A 72 -3.41 9.08 -31.25
CA GLU A 72 -2.84 10.08 -30.33
C GLU A 72 -3.13 9.75 -28.85
N THR A 73 -4.36 9.30 -28.58
CA THR A 73 -4.76 8.85 -27.24
C THR A 73 -3.98 7.61 -26.81
N LEU A 74 -3.78 6.67 -27.74
CA LEU A 74 -2.98 5.46 -27.51
C LEU A 74 -1.54 5.81 -27.16
N VAL A 75 -0.89 6.66 -27.96
CA VAL A 75 0.49 7.11 -27.75
C VAL A 75 0.63 7.83 -26.40
N THR A 76 -0.25 8.77 -26.09
CA THR A 76 -0.20 9.53 -24.83
C THR A 76 -0.33 8.62 -23.61
N ARG A 77 -1.22 7.63 -23.66
CA ARG A 77 -1.38 6.63 -22.59
C ARG A 77 -0.16 5.74 -22.46
N MET A 78 0.44 5.31 -23.58
CA MET A 78 1.67 4.52 -23.57
C MET A 78 2.84 5.30 -22.97
N GLU A 79 3.05 6.56 -23.36
CA GLU A 79 4.13 7.40 -22.84
C GLU A 79 4.02 7.62 -21.33
N HIS A 80 2.82 7.90 -20.83
CA HIS A 80 2.58 8.06 -19.39
C HIS A 80 2.93 6.78 -18.61
N HIS A 81 2.52 5.62 -19.15
CA HIS A 81 2.79 4.34 -18.53
C HIS A 81 4.28 3.96 -18.54
N ILE A 82 4.98 4.19 -19.66
CA ILE A 82 6.42 3.94 -19.79
C ILE A 82 7.23 4.85 -18.87
N ARG A 83 6.92 6.15 -18.81
CA ARG A 83 7.61 7.11 -17.93
C ARG A 83 7.42 6.79 -16.46
N SER A 84 6.19 6.48 -16.03
CA SER A 84 5.91 6.08 -14.66
C SER A 84 6.72 4.84 -14.27
N ARG A 85 6.77 3.83 -15.14
CA ARG A 85 7.51 2.60 -14.87
C ARG A 85 9.04 2.80 -14.86
N TYR A 86 9.57 3.66 -15.72
CA TYR A 86 10.99 4.01 -15.75
C TYR A 86 11.44 4.70 -14.46
N LEU A 87 10.63 5.67 -13.99
CA LEU A 87 10.89 6.37 -12.73
C LEU A 87 10.83 5.41 -11.52
N TRP A 88 9.85 4.49 -11.50
CA TRP A 88 9.77 3.46 -10.48
C TRP A 88 10.96 2.49 -10.49
N ARG A 89 11.47 2.11 -11.67
CA ARG A 89 12.67 1.27 -11.79
C ARG A 89 13.94 1.99 -11.29
N LEU A 90 14.11 3.26 -11.64
CA LEU A 90 15.21 4.11 -11.17
C LEU A 90 15.19 4.33 -9.65
N ALA A 91 14.02 4.62 -9.08
CA ALA A 91 13.85 4.76 -7.64
C ALA A 91 14.23 3.46 -6.89
N GLY A 92 13.85 2.31 -7.45
CA GLY A 92 14.24 1.00 -6.92
C GLY A 92 15.75 0.71 -7.02
N THR A 93 16.44 1.22 -8.04
CA THR A 93 17.90 1.01 -8.20
C THR A 93 18.72 1.97 -7.34
N ILE A 94 18.34 3.25 -7.25
CA ILE A 94 19.01 4.26 -6.41
C ILE A 94 18.93 3.86 -4.94
N THR A 95 17.78 3.39 -4.48
CA THR A 95 17.59 2.93 -3.10
C THR A 95 18.55 1.77 -2.77
N LYS A 96 18.69 0.81 -3.68
CA LYS A 96 19.56 -0.36 -3.48
C LYS A 96 21.05 -0.04 -3.52
N TRP A 97 21.48 0.85 -4.43
CA TRP A 97 22.91 1.09 -4.68
C TRP A 97 23.48 2.31 -3.95
N ILE A 98 22.66 3.26 -3.53
CA ILE A 98 23.11 4.48 -2.83
C ILE A 98 22.56 4.54 -1.42
N GLY A 99 21.26 4.23 -1.22
CA GLY A 99 20.62 4.30 0.09
C GLY A 99 21.19 3.31 1.11
N ILE A 100 21.36 2.05 0.70
CA ILE A 100 21.86 0.98 1.59
C ILE A 100 23.35 1.18 1.97
N PRO A 101 24.27 1.48 1.04
CA PRO A 101 25.67 1.70 1.42
C PRO A 101 25.88 2.96 2.27
N ALA A 102 25.17 4.06 1.97
CA ALA A 102 25.28 5.29 2.75
C ALA A 102 24.79 5.11 4.19
N SER A 103 23.72 4.33 4.41
CA SER A 103 23.23 4.06 5.77
C SER A 103 24.20 3.20 6.57
N ILE A 104 24.90 2.25 5.93
CA ILE A 104 25.97 1.45 6.58
C ILE A 104 27.14 2.34 7.02
N VAL A 105 27.58 3.29 6.18
CA VAL A 105 28.67 4.21 6.53
C VAL A 105 28.29 5.12 7.69
N VAL A 106 27.05 5.63 7.71
CA VAL A 106 26.53 6.43 8.82
C VAL A 106 26.47 5.60 10.12
N ALA A 107 25.99 4.35 10.04
CA ALA A 107 25.93 3.45 11.20
C ALA A 107 27.31 3.06 11.76
N MET A 108 28.31 2.84 10.89
CA MET A 108 29.68 2.59 11.35
C MET A 108 30.32 3.83 11.99
N SER A 109 29.98 5.03 11.50
CA SER A 109 30.50 6.29 12.03
C SER A 109 29.94 6.61 13.42
N THR A 110 28.66 6.31 13.67
CA THR A 110 28.05 6.47 14.99
C THR A 110 28.55 5.44 16.00
N LEU A 111 28.86 4.22 15.55
CA LEU A 111 29.42 3.18 16.41
C LEU A 111 30.84 3.50 16.91
N ASN A 112 31.71 4.03 16.03
CA ASN A 112 33.05 4.47 16.43
C ASN A 112 33.02 5.60 17.48
N LEU A 113 32.10 6.56 17.34
CA LEU A 113 31.95 7.67 18.29
C LEU A 113 31.46 7.20 19.68
N ALA A 114 30.71 6.10 19.75
CA ALA A 114 30.25 5.53 21.01
C ALA A 114 31.38 4.80 21.76
N LEU A 115 32.30 4.16 21.03
CA LEU A 115 33.40 3.39 21.61
C LEU A 115 34.53 4.26 22.16
N THR A 116 34.76 5.47 21.62
CA THR A 116 35.83 6.37 22.10
C THR A 116 35.45 7.22 23.31
N ARG A 117 34.19 7.17 23.78
CA ARG A 117 33.74 7.91 25.00
C ARG A 117 33.89 7.11 26.30
N GLY A 118 34.34 5.85 26.22
CA GLY A 118 34.31 4.89 27.33
C GLY A 118 35.57 4.73 28.18
N THR A 119 36.66 5.48 27.96
CA THR A 119 37.90 5.33 28.74
C THR A 119 38.11 6.48 29.74
N PRO A 120 37.86 6.27 31.05
CA PRO A 120 38.30 7.16 32.10
C PRO A 120 39.72 6.76 32.56
N MET A 121 40.70 7.65 32.44
CA MET A 121 42.02 7.46 33.06
C MET A 121 42.13 8.36 34.30
N ALA A 122 42.48 7.73 35.42
CA ALA A 122 42.59 8.28 36.77
C ALA A 122 43.92 9.05 37.00
N PRO A 123 44.11 9.74 38.14
CA PRO A 123 44.92 10.96 38.26
C PRO A 123 46.33 10.75 38.86
N SER A 124 47.23 11.72 38.62
CA SER A 124 48.45 11.94 39.40
C SER A 124 48.76 13.44 39.54
N ALA A 125 49.01 13.87 40.78
CA ALA A 125 49.27 15.24 41.25
C ALA A 125 50.74 15.69 41.04
N PRO A 126 51.23 16.80 41.64
CA PRO A 126 50.88 18.21 41.41
C PRO A 126 52.12 19.08 41.09
N GLN A 127 52.00 20.13 40.25
CA GLN A 127 52.94 21.26 40.27
C GLN A 127 52.20 22.59 40.03
N ALA A 128 52.49 23.53 40.91
CA ALA A 128 51.94 24.87 40.98
C ALA A 128 52.68 25.85 40.06
N LEU A 129 51.97 26.84 39.50
CA LEU A 129 52.27 28.28 39.59
C LEU A 129 51.35 29.12 38.67
N MET A 130 50.55 29.99 39.30
CA MET A 130 50.02 31.31 38.84
C MET A 130 48.99 31.32 37.68
N ALA A 131 47.93 32.13 37.64
CA ALA A 131 47.21 33.01 38.56
C ALA A 131 45.86 33.39 37.89
N ALA A 132 44.77 33.40 38.67
CA ALA A 132 43.50 34.19 38.66
C ALA A 132 42.89 34.85 37.38
N PRO A 133 41.58 35.27 37.39
CA PRO A 133 40.49 34.92 38.30
C PRO A 133 39.22 34.40 37.59
N ALA A 134 38.32 33.93 38.46
CA ALA A 134 37.03 33.34 38.21
C ALA A 134 35.98 34.27 37.59
N ILE A 135 35.05 33.67 36.83
CA ILE A 135 33.61 33.94 36.99
C ILE A 135 32.88 32.59 37.01
N ALA A 136 32.30 32.30 38.16
CA ALA A 136 31.32 31.25 38.34
C ALA A 136 29.98 31.70 37.76
N GLN A 137 29.37 30.87 36.92
CA GLN A 137 27.92 30.81 36.82
C GLN A 137 27.50 29.36 37.01
N ALA A 138 27.04 29.08 38.23
CA ALA A 138 26.24 27.92 38.53
C ALA A 138 24.88 28.11 37.84
N SER A 139 24.62 27.30 36.83
CA SER A 139 23.27 27.12 36.28
C SER A 139 22.65 25.93 37.00
N GLU A 140 21.64 26.16 37.83
CA GLU A 140 20.78 25.11 38.37
C GLU A 140 20.22 24.22 37.25
N PRO A 141 20.02 22.92 37.51
CA PRO A 141 19.53 22.00 36.50
C PRO A 141 18.06 22.26 36.20
N SER A 142 17.75 22.58 34.94
CA SER A 142 16.39 22.58 34.42
C SER A 142 15.76 21.19 34.61
N PRO A 143 14.45 21.09 34.91
CA PRO A 143 13.80 19.81 35.19
C PRO A 143 13.95 18.88 33.98
N ARG A 144 14.59 17.73 34.19
CA ARG A 144 14.73 16.68 33.18
C ARG A 144 13.32 16.27 32.74
N GLN A 145 12.91 16.65 31.53
CA GLN A 145 11.68 16.15 30.93
C GLN A 145 11.75 14.61 30.94
N PRO A 146 10.65 13.91 31.32
CA PRO A 146 10.63 12.47 31.27
C PRO A 146 10.85 12.02 29.83
N ALA A 147 11.58 10.92 29.65
CA ALA A 147 11.65 10.21 28.37
C ALA A 147 10.23 10.05 27.77
N PRO A 148 10.08 10.07 26.44
CA PRO A 148 8.77 9.94 25.82
C PRO A 148 8.13 8.62 26.28
N ARG A 149 7.01 8.74 27.03
CA ARG A 149 6.07 7.66 27.36
C ARG A 149 5.79 6.89 26.07
N ARG A 150 5.50 5.58 26.06
CA ARG A 150 4.94 4.87 24.88
C ARG A 150 3.59 5.51 24.51
N PRO A 151 3.47 6.39 23.49
CA PRO A 151 2.20 7.05 23.20
C PRO A 151 1.57 6.52 21.91
N LEU A 152 2.31 5.79 21.05
CA LEU A 152 1.83 5.42 19.72
C LEU A 152 1.06 4.10 19.72
N GLN A 153 1.53 3.12 20.48
CA GLN A 153 0.97 1.77 20.48
C GLN A 153 -0.40 1.70 21.17
N ASP A 154 -0.48 2.19 22.41
CA ASP A 154 -1.73 2.18 23.19
C ASP A 154 -2.80 3.08 22.53
N GLU A 155 -2.38 4.18 21.92
CA GLU A 155 -3.27 5.06 21.15
C GLU A 155 -3.78 4.37 19.88
N LEU A 156 -2.90 3.70 19.12
CA LEU A 156 -3.29 2.92 17.95
C LEU A 156 -4.27 1.79 18.34
N ALA A 157 -3.98 1.07 19.44
CA ALA A 157 -4.86 0.02 19.94
C ALA A 157 -6.27 0.56 20.23
N ARG A 158 -6.37 1.69 20.94
CA ARG A 158 -7.64 2.36 21.23
C ARG A 158 -8.33 2.85 19.97
N ALA A 159 -7.61 3.49 19.05
CA ALA A 159 -8.16 3.98 17.79
C ALA A 159 -8.76 2.85 16.95
N MET A 160 -8.08 1.71 16.86
CA MET A 160 -8.60 0.54 16.14
C MET A 160 -9.82 -0.07 16.85
N ALA A 161 -9.78 -0.17 18.18
CA ALA A 161 -10.91 -0.66 18.97
C ALA A 161 -12.15 0.22 18.84
N ASP A 162 -11.99 1.54 18.95
CA ASP A 162 -13.06 2.52 18.81
C ASP A 162 -13.60 2.54 17.37
N GLY A 163 -12.71 2.48 16.38
CA GLY A 163 -13.07 2.37 14.98
C GLY A 163 -13.93 1.14 14.68
N ALA A 164 -13.53 -0.02 15.19
CA ALA A 164 -14.28 -1.27 15.04
C ALA A 164 -15.61 -1.24 15.80
N LYS A 165 -15.61 -0.76 17.06
CA LYS A 165 -16.80 -0.66 17.91
C LYS A 165 -17.85 0.29 17.35
N SER A 166 -17.44 1.34 16.63
CA SER A 166 -18.36 2.29 16.01
C SER A 166 -19.27 1.63 14.97
N GLY A 167 -18.85 0.49 14.39
CA GLY A 167 -19.57 -0.15 13.29
C GLY A 167 -19.60 0.69 12.01
N LYS A 168 -18.77 1.74 11.88
CA LYS A 168 -18.75 2.63 10.71
C LYS A 168 -17.61 2.32 9.75
N PHE A 169 -16.44 1.97 10.29
CA PHE A 169 -15.19 1.96 9.53
C PHE A 169 -14.71 0.56 9.13
N SER A 170 -15.23 -0.48 9.80
CA SER A 170 -14.76 -1.86 9.60
C SER A 170 -15.86 -2.83 9.17
N VAL A 171 -15.45 -3.90 8.51
CA VAL A 171 -16.18 -5.14 8.30
C VAL A 171 -15.75 -6.12 9.39
N THR A 172 -16.70 -6.72 10.13
CA THR A 172 -16.36 -7.77 11.10
C THR A 172 -16.47 -9.12 10.42
N LEU A 173 -15.36 -9.86 10.29
CA LEU A 173 -15.33 -11.18 9.66
C LEU A 173 -15.68 -12.30 10.66
N SER A 174 -15.21 -12.17 11.89
CA SER A 174 -15.40 -13.16 12.94
C SER A 174 -15.47 -12.51 14.32
N LYS A 175 -16.00 -13.26 15.29
CA LYS A 175 -15.93 -12.94 16.72
C LYS A 175 -15.52 -14.19 17.47
N ALA A 176 -14.35 -14.16 18.09
CA ALA A 176 -13.78 -15.28 18.84
C ALA A 176 -12.90 -14.78 20.00
N PRO A 177 -12.71 -15.58 21.06
CA PRO A 177 -12.13 -15.11 22.33
C PRO A 177 -10.59 -14.99 22.34
N GLY A 178 -9.89 -15.47 21.31
CA GLY A 178 -8.41 -15.54 21.29
C GLY A 178 -7.69 -14.19 21.13
N GLY A 179 -8.40 -13.07 21.17
CA GLY A 179 -7.89 -11.73 20.91
C GLY A 179 -8.42 -11.15 19.59
N THR A 180 -8.01 -9.93 19.29
CA THR A 180 -8.50 -9.17 18.14
C THR A 180 -7.39 -8.91 17.13
N LEU A 181 -7.74 -9.03 15.85
CA LEU A 181 -6.92 -8.63 14.70
C LEU A 181 -7.64 -7.51 13.96
N TYR A 182 -6.93 -6.43 13.70
CA TYR A 182 -7.36 -5.35 12.81
C TYR A 182 -6.54 -5.42 11.53
N VAL A 183 -7.21 -5.36 10.39
CA VAL A 183 -6.56 -5.58 9.09
C VAL A 183 -6.93 -4.46 8.14
N PHE A 184 -5.96 -3.67 7.68
CA PHE A 184 -6.19 -2.76 6.56
C PHE A 184 -6.02 -3.53 5.26
N SER A 185 -7.08 -3.58 4.45
CA SER A 185 -7.15 -4.42 3.25
C SER A 185 -7.72 -3.65 2.06
N ASP A 186 -7.09 -3.79 0.89
CA ASP A 186 -7.59 -3.25 -0.37
C ASP A 186 -8.23 -4.37 -1.21
N PRO A 187 -9.49 -4.25 -1.64
CA PRO A 187 -10.19 -5.32 -2.33
C PRO A 187 -9.65 -5.67 -3.73
N LEU A 188 -8.89 -4.76 -4.36
CA LEU A 188 -8.23 -4.99 -5.65
C LEU A 188 -6.74 -5.35 -5.48
N CYS A 189 -6.24 -5.48 -4.25
CA CYS A 189 -4.89 -5.97 -3.98
C CYS A 189 -4.84 -7.50 -4.07
N PRO A 190 -4.04 -8.11 -4.97
CA PRO A 190 -3.97 -9.56 -5.09
C PRO A 190 -3.47 -10.27 -3.81
N HIS A 191 -2.63 -9.61 -3.01
CA HIS A 191 -2.17 -10.16 -1.73
C HIS A 191 -3.31 -10.19 -0.70
N CYS A 192 -4.13 -9.14 -0.62
CA CYS A 192 -5.34 -9.10 0.21
C CYS A 192 -6.32 -10.19 -0.18
N GLN A 193 -6.62 -10.34 -1.48
CA GLN A 193 -7.56 -11.35 -1.98
C GLN A 193 -7.16 -12.78 -1.59
N ARG A 194 -5.86 -13.11 -1.69
CA ARG A 194 -5.35 -14.41 -1.22
C ARG A 194 -5.42 -14.56 0.30
N PHE A 195 -5.17 -13.47 1.03
CA PHE A 195 -5.15 -13.47 2.49
C PHE A 195 -6.55 -13.65 3.10
N GLU A 196 -7.64 -13.40 2.38
CA GLU A 196 -9.01 -13.64 2.88
C GLU A 196 -9.22 -15.11 3.35
N ASN A 197 -8.60 -16.09 2.67
CA ASN A 197 -8.66 -17.49 3.12
C ASN A 197 -7.93 -17.71 4.46
N GLU A 198 -6.80 -17.02 4.65
CA GLU A 198 -6.04 -17.05 5.91
C GLU A 198 -6.81 -16.34 7.03
N LEU A 199 -7.51 -15.24 6.71
CA LEU A 199 -8.39 -14.55 7.65
C LEU A 199 -9.58 -15.41 8.09
N ALA A 200 -10.13 -16.22 7.19
CA ALA A 200 -11.18 -17.19 7.52
C ALA A 200 -10.66 -18.23 8.52
N GLU A 201 -9.41 -18.71 8.35
CA GLU A 201 -8.80 -19.65 9.29
C GLU A 201 -8.50 -19.00 10.64
N LEU A 202 -7.89 -17.82 10.63
CA LEU A 202 -7.64 -17.03 11.84
C LEU A 202 -8.93 -16.69 12.59
N GLY A 203 -10.02 -16.45 11.85
CA GLY A 203 -11.33 -16.13 12.39
C GLY A 203 -11.95 -17.22 13.27
N LYS A 204 -11.45 -18.46 13.19
CA LYS A 204 -11.85 -19.55 14.09
C LYS A 204 -11.35 -19.35 15.52
N THR A 205 -10.29 -18.57 15.72
CA THR A 205 -9.66 -18.34 17.03
C THR A 205 -9.70 -16.87 17.45
N PHE A 206 -9.55 -15.94 16.50
CA PHE A 206 -9.48 -14.51 16.76
C PHE A 206 -10.71 -13.76 16.26
N THR A 207 -11.04 -12.65 16.91
CA THR A 207 -11.97 -11.65 16.37
C THR A 207 -11.25 -10.88 15.27
N VAL A 208 -11.79 -10.87 14.05
CA VAL A 208 -11.15 -10.21 12.90
C VAL A 208 -12.01 -9.05 12.41
N HIS A 209 -11.43 -7.86 12.37
CA HIS A 209 -12.01 -6.67 11.76
C HIS A 209 -11.15 -6.20 10.60
N VAL A 210 -11.77 -6.02 9.44
CA VAL A 210 -11.12 -5.45 8.26
C VAL A 210 -11.51 -3.98 8.13
N PHE A 211 -10.54 -3.10 7.95
CA PHE A 211 -10.70 -1.71 7.56
C PHE A 211 -10.40 -1.58 6.06
N PRO A 212 -11.43 -1.46 5.20
CA PRO A 212 -11.22 -1.36 3.77
C PRO A 212 -10.47 -0.06 3.40
N VAL A 213 -9.45 -0.16 2.54
CA VAL A 213 -8.65 0.96 2.01
C VAL A 213 -8.52 0.88 0.49
N SER A 214 -8.05 1.96 -0.13
CA SER A 214 -7.89 2.10 -1.57
C SER A 214 -6.43 2.27 -2.04
N ALA A 215 -5.47 1.77 -1.24
CA ALA A 215 -4.03 1.94 -1.45
C ALA A 215 -3.49 1.39 -2.79
N ILE A 216 -4.14 0.39 -3.38
CA ILE A 216 -3.75 -0.26 -4.64
C ILE A 216 -4.73 0.07 -5.76
N GLY A 217 -6.03 -0.08 -5.53
CA GLY A 217 -7.05 0.08 -6.57
C GLY A 217 -7.62 1.49 -6.72
N GLY A 218 -7.16 2.46 -5.92
CA GLY A 218 -7.57 3.86 -6.00
C GLY A 218 -9.09 4.03 -6.00
N ASP A 219 -9.61 4.87 -6.89
CA ASP A 219 -11.05 5.16 -6.97
C ASP A 219 -11.91 3.91 -7.16
N ALA A 220 -11.41 2.88 -7.86
CA ALA A 220 -12.15 1.64 -8.05
C ALA A 220 -12.30 0.85 -6.73
N SER A 221 -11.23 0.75 -5.94
CA SER A 221 -11.30 0.18 -4.59
C SER A 221 -12.13 1.05 -3.66
N LYS A 222 -11.96 2.37 -3.71
CA LYS A 222 -12.73 3.31 -2.88
C LYS A 222 -14.23 3.22 -3.14
N SER A 223 -14.65 3.12 -4.40
CA SER A 223 -16.06 2.90 -4.76
C SER A 223 -16.56 1.57 -4.16
N ARG A 224 -15.83 0.46 -4.36
CA ARG A 224 -16.17 -0.86 -3.79
C ARG A 224 -16.28 -0.81 -2.26
N ASN A 225 -15.32 -0.19 -1.60
CA ASN A 225 -15.31 0.00 -0.15
C ASN A 225 -16.52 0.78 0.34
N SER A 226 -16.92 1.84 -0.37
CA SER A 226 -18.12 2.63 -0.05
C SER A 226 -19.38 1.76 -0.02
N HIS A 227 -19.56 0.85 -0.99
CA HIS A 227 -20.71 -0.07 -1.00
C HIS A 227 -20.77 -0.96 0.25
N ALA A 228 -19.65 -1.58 0.64
CA ALA A 228 -19.59 -2.41 1.84
C ALA A 228 -19.83 -1.56 3.11
N LEU A 229 -19.17 -0.41 3.22
CA LEU A 229 -19.25 0.46 4.40
C LEU A 229 -20.61 1.17 4.53
N CYS A 230 -21.37 1.28 3.44
CA CYS A 230 -22.73 1.77 3.47
C CYS A 230 -23.70 0.80 4.16
N ALA A 231 -23.52 -0.50 3.94
CA ALA A 231 -24.32 -1.53 4.58
C ALA A 231 -23.93 -1.69 6.06
N SER A 232 -24.70 -2.47 6.82
CA SER A 232 -24.42 -2.78 8.23
C SER A 232 -24.54 -4.27 8.52
N GLY A 233 -24.02 -4.70 9.67
CA GLY A 233 -24.17 -6.08 10.14
C GLY A 233 -23.75 -7.15 9.11
N ALA A 234 -24.63 -8.12 8.89
CA ALA A 234 -24.37 -9.25 7.99
C ALA A 234 -24.30 -8.84 6.51
N ASP A 235 -25.08 -7.85 6.07
CA ASP A 235 -25.08 -7.37 4.69
C ASP A 235 -23.72 -6.77 4.32
N ARG A 236 -23.10 -6.03 5.24
CA ARG A 236 -21.74 -5.52 5.07
C ARG A 236 -20.73 -6.65 4.85
N LEU A 237 -20.82 -7.73 5.62
CA LEU A 237 -19.93 -8.88 5.47
C LEU A 237 -20.14 -9.59 4.13
N ALA A 238 -21.39 -9.78 3.72
CA ALA A 238 -21.73 -10.41 2.44
C ALA A 238 -21.22 -9.59 1.24
N LEU A 239 -21.39 -8.26 1.30
CA LEU A 239 -20.87 -7.34 0.29
C LEU A 239 -19.35 -7.37 0.24
N TRP A 240 -18.67 -7.28 1.39
CA TRP A 240 -17.21 -7.38 1.46
C TRP A 240 -16.69 -8.65 0.80
N THR A 241 -17.27 -9.80 1.16
CA THR A 241 -16.91 -11.12 0.60
C THR A 241 -17.10 -11.17 -0.93
N THR A 242 -18.12 -10.49 -1.45
CA THR A 242 -18.35 -10.40 -2.90
C THR A 242 -17.34 -9.48 -3.58
N ILE A 243 -17.04 -8.33 -2.96
CA ILE A 243 -16.10 -7.32 -3.43
C ILE A 243 -14.67 -7.88 -3.54
N VAL A 244 -14.17 -8.53 -2.48
CA VAL A 244 -12.80 -9.09 -2.47
C VAL A 244 -12.64 -10.27 -3.42
N ALA A 245 -13.73 -11.00 -3.71
CA ALA A 245 -13.76 -12.01 -4.76
C ALA A 245 -13.76 -11.40 -6.18
N SER A 246 -13.55 -10.09 -6.32
CA SER A 246 -13.61 -9.36 -7.60
C SER A 246 -14.93 -9.52 -8.36
N ARG A 247 -16.00 -9.88 -7.66
CA ARG A 247 -17.34 -9.96 -8.24
C ARG A 247 -17.98 -8.58 -8.24
N ASP A 248 -18.92 -8.37 -9.15
CA ASP A 248 -19.71 -7.15 -9.17
C ASP A 248 -20.69 -7.17 -8.01
N VAL A 249 -20.79 -6.03 -7.33
CA VAL A 249 -21.76 -5.81 -6.25
C VAL A 249 -22.83 -4.86 -6.72
N ALA A 250 -24.09 -5.28 -6.59
CA ALA A 250 -25.23 -4.40 -6.67
C ALA A 250 -25.39 -3.69 -5.32
N GLY A 251 -25.49 -2.37 -5.31
CA GLY A 251 -25.68 -1.59 -4.10
C GLY A 251 -25.45 -0.11 -4.35
N ALA A 252 -26.06 0.75 -3.54
CA ALA A 252 -25.84 2.19 -3.63
C ALA A 252 -24.48 2.55 -3.02
N ASP A 253 -23.68 3.31 -3.76
CA ASP A 253 -22.62 4.12 -3.19
C ASP A 253 -23.28 5.24 -2.38
N CYS A 254 -22.87 5.42 -1.11
CA CYS A 254 -23.52 6.40 -0.24
C CYS A 254 -22.50 7.29 0.47
N THR A 255 -22.94 8.50 0.82
CA THR A 255 -22.07 9.53 1.42
C THR A 255 -21.38 9.04 2.69
N LEU A 256 -22.08 8.27 3.53
CA LEU A 256 -21.50 7.69 4.74
C LEU A 256 -20.43 6.64 4.43
N GLY A 257 -20.66 5.76 3.46
CA GLY A 257 -19.70 4.75 3.02
C GLY A 257 -18.45 5.37 2.44
N ARG A 258 -18.60 6.41 1.60
CA ARG A 258 -17.47 7.16 1.03
C ARG A 258 -16.67 7.88 2.10
N ALA A 259 -17.34 8.55 3.05
CA ALA A 259 -16.66 9.20 4.17
C ALA A 259 -15.93 8.20 5.07
N ALA A 260 -16.48 7.01 5.29
CA ALA A 260 -15.81 5.96 6.05
C ALA A 260 -14.59 5.40 5.31
N ALA A 261 -14.67 5.19 3.99
CA ALA A 261 -13.53 4.80 3.17
C ALA A 261 -12.42 5.87 3.19
N ASP A 262 -12.79 7.15 3.07
CA ASP A 262 -11.86 8.28 3.17
C ASP A 262 -11.17 8.37 4.54
N ALA A 263 -11.89 8.11 5.62
CA ALA A 263 -11.32 8.08 6.97
C ALA A 263 -10.32 6.93 7.13
N ASN A 264 -10.62 5.75 6.57
CA ASN A 264 -9.70 4.62 6.58
C ASN A 264 -8.42 4.93 5.79
N ASP A 265 -8.55 5.49 4.59
CA ASP A 265 -7.40 5.89 3.76
C ASP A 265 -6.56 6.98 4.43
N THR A 266 -7.20 7.92 5.12
CA THR A 266 -6.53 8.97 5.90
C THR A 266 -5.67 8.38 7.02
N ILE A 267 -6.22 7.46 7.81
CA ILE A 267 -5.46 6.79 8.89
C ILE A 267 -4.34 5.94 8.29
N PHE A 268 -4.61 5.19 7.22
CA PHE A 268 -3.61 4.38 6.55
C PHE A 268 -2.39 5.20 6.10
N ALA A 269 -2.65 6.36 5.48
CA ALA A 269 -1.61 7.30 5.06
C ALA A 269 -0.90 7.97 6.25
N ALA A 270 -1.66 8.41 7.27
CA ALA A 270 -1.11 9.08 8.45
C ALA A 270 -0.17 8.17 9.25
N MET A 271 -0.51 6.88 9.35
CA MET A 271 0.31 5.86 10.01
C MET A 271 1.49 5.38 9.15
N ARG A 272 1.55 5.79 7.87
CA ARG A 272 2.59 5.40 6.91
C ARG A 272 2.75 3.88 6.81
N PHE A 273 1.65 3.15 6.78
CA PHE A 273 1.69 1.70 6.57
C PHE A 273 2.36 1.37 5.24
N SER A 274 3.18 0.32 5.23
CA SER A 274 4.03 -0.05 4.10
C SER A 274 3.25 -0.60 2.91
N GLY A 275 2.05 -1.13 3.15
CA GLY A 275 1.19 -1.67 2.10
C GLY A 275 -0.01 -2.44 2.65
N THR A 276 -0.69 -3.15 1.76
CA THR A 276 -1.83 -4.01 2.11
C THR A 276 -1.51 -5.48 1.79
N PRO A 277 -1.95 -6.44 2.64
CA PRO A 277 -2.61 -6.22 3.92
C PRO A 277 -1.64 -5.71 5.00
N THR A 278 -2.11 -4.82 5.88
CA THR A 278 -1.43 -4.48 7.15
C THR A 278 -2.23 -5.09 8.29
N ILE A 279 -1.58 -5.84 9.18
CA ILE A 279 -2.22 -6.54 10.30
C ILE A 279 -1.77 -5.90 11.61
N ILE A 280 -2.70 -5.66 12.53
CA ILE A 280 -2.47 -5.03 13.83
C ILE A 280 -3.14 -5.86 14.91
N SER A 281 -2.45 -6.12 16.02
CA SER A 281 -3.00 -6.83 17.16
C SER A 281 -3.99 -5.95 17.94
N GLY A 282 -4.81 -6.56 18.78
CA GLY A 282 -5.65 -5.86 19.76
C GLY A 282 -4.88 -4.94 20.72
N THR A 283 -3.56 -5.16 20.86
CA THR A 283 -2.65 -4.35 21.68
C THR A 283 -1.91 -3.28 20.87
N GLY A 284 -2.27 -3.07 19.60
CA GLY A 284 -1.68 -2.02 18.74
C GLY A 284 -0.29 -2.35 18.19
N VAL A 285 0.17 -3.60 18.26
CA VAL A 285 1.41 -4.04 17.60
C VAL A 285 1.13 -4.33 16.14
N ILE A 286 1.94 -3.79 15.23
CA ILE A 286 1.85 -4.05 13.80
C ILE A 286 2.60 -5.36 13.50
N PHE A 287 2.00 -6.22 12.68
CA PHE A 287 2.61 -7.47 12.23
C PHE A 287 3.85 -7.17 11.37
N PRO A 288 5.00 -7.82 11.62
CA PRO A 288 6.23 -7.55 10.89
C PRO A 288 6.19 -7.97 9.40
N ASP A 289 6.61 -7.07 8.51
CA ASP A 289 6.64 -7.28 7.05
C ASP A 289 7.59 -8.41 6.58
N ASN A 290 8.52 -8.85 7.44
CA ASN A 290 9.46 -9.93 7.14
C ASN A 290 8.92 -11.32 7.49
N ILE A 291 7.71 -11.42 8.03
CA ILE A 291 7.05 -12.69 8.36
C ILE A 291 5.97 -12.96 7.30
N PRO A 292 5.82 -14.21 6.80
CA PRO A 292 4.78 -14.54 5.84
C PRO A 292 3.35 -14.28 6.38
N ASN A 293 2.52 -13.63 5.58
CA ASN A 293 1.10 -13.40 5.86
C ASN A 293 0.28 -14.69 5.65
N ASN A 294 0.43 -15.65 6.55
CA ASN A 294 -0.39 -16.87 6.62
C ASN A 294 -0.90 -17.12 8.05
N ALA A 295 -1.96 -17.90 8.19
CA ALA A 295 -2.66 -18.12 9.45
C ALA A 295 -1.75 -18.70 10.54
N ALA A 296 -0.84 -19.61 10.17
CA ALA A 296 0.11 -20.21 11.12
C ALA A 296 1.06 -19.17 11.74
N SER A 297 1.67 -18.32 10.89
CA SER A 297 2.64 -17.30 11.32
C SER A 297 1.97 -16.20 12.13
N VAL A 298 0.80 -15.73 11.69
CA VAL A 298 0.01 -14.71 12.41
C VAL A 298 -0.46 -15.26 13.76
N SER A 299 -0.90 -16.51 13.83
CA SER A 299 -1.31 -17.14 15.09
C SER A 299 -0.15 -17.28 16.07
N GLN A 300 1.05 -17.61 15.59
CA GLN A 300 2.25 -17.66 16.43
C GLN A 300 2.60 -16.29 16.98
N TRP A 301 2.67 -15.27 16.12
CA TRP A 301 2.96 -13.90 16.53
C TRP A 301 1.93 -13.36 17.53
N MET A 302 0.65 -13.68 17.37
CA MET A 302 -0.40 -13.30 18.33
C MET A 302 -0.16 -13.89 19.71
N ARG A 303 0.26 -15.16 19.80
CA ARG A 303 0.59 -15.81 21.08
C ARG A 303 1.80 -15.16 21.76
N GLU A 304 2.85 -14.88 20.99
CA GLU A 304 4.07 -14.23 21.48
C GLU A 304 3.77 -12.82 22.00
N THR A 305 3.02 -12.02 21.25
CA THR A 305 2.62 -10.65 21.62
C THR A 305 1.72 -10.62 22.86
N SER A 306 0.89 -11.65 23.05
CA SER A 306 0.03 -11.77 24.23
C SER A 306 0.84 -12.11 25.49
N SER A 307 1.87 -12.94 25.35
CA SER A 307 2.76 -13.33 26.45
C SER A 307 3.66 -12.18 26.94
N SER A 308 4.11 -11.30 26.03
CA SER A 308 4.96 -10.15 26.37
C SER A 308 4.22 -8.98 27.05
N THR A 309 2.89 -9.05 27.13
CA THR A 309 2.03 -7.98 27.64
C THR A 309 1.45 -8.32 29.03
N SER A 310 1.69 -9.51 29.57
CA SER A 310 1.33 -9.84 30.96
C SER A 310 2.34 -9.23 31.95
N PRO A 311 1.87 -8.52 33.00
CA PRO A 311 2.73 -7.93 34.04
C PRO A 311 3.42 -8.98 34.92
#